data_AF-A0A438D0Q1-F1
#
_entry.id   AF-A0A438D0Q1-F1
#
_cell.length_a   1.000
_cell.length_b   1.000
_cell.length_c   1.000
_cell.angle_alpha   90.00
_cell.angle_beta   90.00
_cell.angle_gamma   90.00
#
_symmetry.space_group_name_H-M   'P 1'
#
loop_
_entity.id
_entity.type
_entity.pdbx_description
1 polymer ?
#
loop_
_entity_poly.entity_id
_entity_poly.type
_entity_poly.pdbx_seq_one_letter_code
_entity_poly.pdbx_strand_id
1 'polypeptide(L)'
;MVGQVFNSKADLQHAAKLYSLSQHQEYVVVSSTTKLLVLRCKKAEQSQCPWKLRAMVVKGTTSFAINKHNGPHKCVNPCLNRDHQQLDSNLIAAHIQGMIKAQFTLSVAAIQASIVEKFGYQMSYKNASKAKLKALTNLFGDFYKSYAELPHFFIALEQANPGCVVISKTFPGIMENTEIFQQVFWTFQPSIEGFKHCRPVLSIDGTHLYGKYKGTLMIAMGCDGNNQLFPLAFALTEGENIDSWGWFLACIRTRVTNRRKLCVISDRHPGIMAAMSDVYLGWSEPYAYHRVCMRHLTSNFMTRFKDKILKNLMCRGALATKIEKFNKHMNTIGRINAVAQQWLEAIPFEKWTLSHDGGRMYDIMTTNMSEVFNSVLKGLVAYP
;
A
#
# COMPACT_ATOMS: atom_id res chain seq x y z
N MET A 1 44.22 15.94 8.42
CA MET A 1 43.15 15.32 9.25
C MET A 1 43.02 16.02 10.60
N VAL A 2 44.11 16.15 11.39
CA VAL A 2 44.09 17.04 12.57
C VAL A 2 43.86 18.49 12.13
N GLY A 3 43.05 19.23 12.86
CA GLY A 3 42.68 20.62 12.56
C GLY A 3 41.47 20.79 11.64
N GLN A 4 40.96 19.72 11.00
CA GLN A 4 39.72 19.80 10.23
C GLN A 4 38.52 20.04 11.15
N VAL A 5 37.66 20.97 10.73
CA VAL A 5 36.46 21.40 11.44
C VAL A 5 35.22 20.99 10.64
N PHE A 6 34.23 20.46 11.34
CA PHE A 6 32.93 20.07 10.80
C PHE A 6 31.84 20.90 11.46
N ASN A 7 30.80 21.28 10.71
CA ASN A 7 29.74 22.15 11.21
C ASN A 7 28.99 21.52 12.41
N SER A 8 28.93 20.20 12.46
CA SER A 8 28.33 19.45 13.56
C SER A 8 29.03 18.11 13.83
N LYS A 9 28.69 17.48 14.95
CA LYS A 9 29.06 16.08 15.23
C LYS A 9 28.54 15.12 14.18
N ALA A 10 27.33 15.37 13.66
CA ALA A 10 26.69 14.51 12.67
C ALA A 10 27.47 14.51 11.35
N ASP A 11 27.96 15.68 10.91
CA ASP A 11 28.78 15.81 9.71
C ASP A 11 30.12 15.08 9.87
N LEU A 12 30.75 15.22 11.03
CA LEU A 12 31.98 14.48 11.35
C LEU A 12 31.74 12.97 11.34
N GLN A 13 30.64 12.49 11.94
CA GLN A 13 30.29 11.08 11.92
C GLN A 13 30.02 10.57 10.51
N HIS A 14 29.33 11.37 9.69
CA HIS A 14 29.07 11.05 8.28
C HIS A 14 30.39 10.94 7.49
N ALA A 15 31.28 11.92 7.62
CA ALA A 15 32.59 11.89 6.97
C ALA A 15 33.45 10.71 7.44
N ALA A 16 33.46 10.41 8.75
CA ALA A 16 34.19 9.27 9.29
C ALA A 16 33.68 7.93 8.75
N LYS A 17 32.35 7.77 8.56
CA LYS A 17 31.77 6.58 7.93
C LYS A 17 32.18 6.44 6.47
N LEU A 18 32.10 7.51 5.68
CA LEU A 18 32.49 7.50 4.28
C LEU A 18 33.98 7.17 4.11
N TYR A 19 34.84 7.76 4.94
CA TYR A 19 36.26 7.44 4.97
C TYR A 19 36.48 5.95 5.29
N SER A 20 35.85 5.45 6.36
CA SER A 20 35.92 4.05 6.80
C SER A 20 35.50 3.07 5.70
N LEU A 21 34.43 3.37 4.97
CA LEU A 21 33.96 2.57 3.82
C LEU A 21 34.97 2.59 2.67
N SER A 22 35.50 3.76 2.30
CA SER A 22 36.47 3.90 1.21
C SER A 22 37.79 3.18 1.47
N GLN A 23 38.17 3.05 2.75
CA GLN A 23 39.40 2.38 3.17
C GLN A 23 39.18 0.91 3.56
N HIS A 24 37.94 0.41 3.45
CA HIS A 24 37.54 -0.94 3.86
C HIS A 24 37.93 -1.29 5.32
N GLN A 25 37.87 -0.30 6.21
CA GLN A 25 38.38 -0.39 7.58
C GLN A 25 37.31 0.02 8.59
N GLU A 26 36.86 -0.93 9.40
CA GLU A 26 35.82 -0.70 10.40
C GLU A 26 36.38 -0.05 11.69
N TYR A 27 35.55 0.77 12.33
CA TYR A 27 35.82 1.35 13.64
C TYR A 27 34.73 1.04 14.66
N VAL A 28 35.05 1.25 15.94
CA VAL A 28 34.10 1.27 17.05
C VAL A 28 34.09 2.65 17.69
N VAL A 29 32.92 3.04 18.23
CA VAL A 29 32.77 4.28 18.99
C VAL A 29 33.18 3.98 20.44
N VAL A 30 34.28 4.58 20.89
CA VAL A 30 34.79 4.39 22.26
C VAL A 30 34.10 5.36 23.23
N SER A 31 33.85 6.60 22.78
CA SER A 31 33.14 7.60 23.57
C SER A 31 32.42 8.57 22.64
N SER A 32 31.21 8.96 23.03
CA SER A 32 30.34 9.83 22.24
C SER A 32 29.47 10.64 23.20
N THR A 33 29.87 11.89 23.44
CA THR A 33 29.12 12.85 24.25
C THR A 33 28.75 14.07 23.41
N THR A 34 28.03 15.04 23.97
CA THR A 34 27.75 16.31 23.29
C THR A 34 29.00 17.13 22.96
N LYS A 35 30.12 16.87 23.65
CA LYS A 35 31.39 17.62 23.50
C LYS A 35 32.55 16.81 22.94
N LEU A 36 32.41 15.48 22.84
CA LEU A 36 33.51 14.56 22.53
C LEU A 36 33.05 13.43 21.60
N LEU A 37 33.88 13.11 20.61
CA LEU A 37 33.79 11.88 19.84
C LEU A 37 35.16 11.19 19.81
N VAL A 38 35.20 9.91 20.17
CA VAL A 38 36.39 9.06 20.09
C VAL A 38 36.06 7.80 19.31
N LEU A 39 36.75 7.60 18.19
CA LEU A 39 36.67 6.41 17.36
C LEU A 39 37.99 5.65 17.46
N ARG A 40 37.92 4.31 17.41
CA ARG A 40 39.09 3.43 17.41
C ARG A 40 38.88 2.31 16.39
N CYS A 41 39.95 1.81 15.80
CA CYS A 41 39.86 0.65 14.90
C CYS A 41 39.19 -0.52 15.62
N LYS A 42 38.29 -1.22 14.94
CA LYS A 42 37.62 -2.42 15.48
C LYS A 42 38.61 -3.55 15.80
N LYS A 43 39.69 -3.64 15.01
CA LYS A 43 40.77 -4.63 15.20
C LYS A 43 41.92 -4.12 16.08
N ALA A 44 41.71 -3.05 16.84
CA ALA A 44 42.79 -2.42 17.61
C ALA A 44 43.46 -3.37 18.59
N GLU A 45 42.71 -4.25 19.26
CA GLU A 45 43.27 -5.21 20.21
C GLU A 45 43.90 -6.41 19.49
N GLN A 46 43.24 -6.94 18.46
CA GLN A 46 43.67 -8.14 17.75
C GLN A 46 44.91 -7.91 16.86
N SER A 47 45.04 -6.73 16.28
CA SER A 47 46.11 -6.39 15.32
C SER A 47 47.02 -5.26 15.80
N GLN A 48 46.88 -4.84 17.07
CA GLN A 48 47.58 -3.70 17.65
C GLN A 48 47.48 -2.44 16.76
N CYS A 49 46.33 -2.28 16.09
CA CYS A 49 46.14 -1.21 15.12
C CYS A 49 46.11 0.14 15.85
N PRO A 50 47.01 1.09 15.51
CA PRO A 50 47.13 2.35 16.23
C PRO A 50 46.01 3.35 15.89
N TRP A 51 45.13 3.01 14.92
CA TRP A 51 44.18 3.98 14.40
C TRP A 51 43.16 4.42 15.46
N LYS A 52 43.12 5.73 15.69
CA LYS A 52 42.23 6.39 16.63
C LYS A 52 41.95 7.81 16.17
N LEU A 53 40.69 8.21 16.19
CA LEU A 53 40.27 9.58 15.88
C LEU A 53 39.59 10.17 17.11
N ARG A 54 40.01 11.37 17.51
CA ARG A 54 39.39 12.14 18.60
C ARG A 54 39.04 13.53 18.10
N ALA A 55 37.79 13.90 18.30
CA ALA A 55 37.29 15.23 18.00
C ALA A 55 36.54 15.82 19.20
N MET A 56 36.59 17.13 19.35
CA MET A 56 35.89 17.88 20.39
C MET A 56 35.15 19.07 19.79
N VAL A 57 34.13 19.55 20.50
CA VAL A 57 33.49 20.82 20.20
C VAL A 57 34.50 21.97 20.24
N VAL A 58 34.43 22.85 19.24
CA VAL A 58 35.15 24.13 19.23
C VAL A 58 34.44 25.09 20.20
N LYS A 59 35.21 25.69 21.11
CA LYS A 59 34.69 26.53 22.20
C LYS A 59 33.77 27.63 21.65
N GLY A 60 32.57 27.76 22.22
CA GLY A 60 31.59 28.78 21.81
C GLY A 60 30.79 28.45 20.54
N THR A 61 30.93 27.25 19.99
CA THR A 61 30.23 26.84 18.76
C THR A 61 29.60 25.45 18.89
N THR A 62 28.88 25.00 17.87
CA THR A 62 28.40 23.61 17.70
C THR A 62 29.34 22.75 16.85
N SER A 63 30.41 23.34 16.31
CA SER A 63 31.33 22.72 15.37
C SER A 63 32.27 21.75 16.08
N PHE A 64 32.69 20.69 15.39
CA PHE A 64 33.62 19.69 15.90
C PHE A 64 34.95 19.74 15.16
N ALA A 65 36.05 19.85 15.90
CA ALA A 65 37.40 19.81 15.37
C ALA A 65 38.10 18.50 15.73
N ILE A 66 38.76 17.88 14.76
CA ILE A 66 39.64 16.72 14.99
C ILE A 66 40.92 17.23 15.67
N ASN A 67 41.10 16.90 16.96
CA ASN A 67 42.25 17.33 17.76
C ASN A 67 43.32 16.26 17.89
N LYS A 68 42.97 14.97 17.75
CA LYS A 68 43.95 13.89 17.79
C LYS A 68 43.59 12.85 16.75
N HIS A 69 44.57 12.49 15.94
CA HIS A 69 44.48 11.39 14.99
C HIS A 69 45.74 10.55 15.12
N ASN A 70 45.57 9.28 15.47
CA ASN A 70 46.62 8.27 15.41
C ASN A 70 46.30 7.39 14.20
N GLY A 71 47.29 7.07 13.37
CA GLY A 71 47.11 6.33 12.12
C GLY A 71 48.26 6.61 11.14
N PRO A 72 48.37 5.90 10.00
CA PRO A 72 47.32 5.13 9.31
C PRO A 72 46.94 3.81 10.00
N HIS A 73 45.84 3.21 9.56
CA HIS A 73 45.50 1.84 9.95
C HIS A 73 46.62 0.87 9.54
N LYS A 74 46.99 -0.05 10.44
CA LYS A 74 47.92 -1.17 10.15
C LYS A 74 47.20 -2.50 10.00
N CYS A 75 45.91 -2.54 10.28
CA CYS A 75 45.10 -3.74 10.16
C CYS A 75 44.75 -4.01 8.69
N VAL A 76 44.92 -5.27 8.28
CA VAL A 76 44.38 -5.75 7.01
C VAL A 76 42.93 -6.21 7.25
N ASN A 77 42.05 -5.92 6.30
CA ASN A 77 40.71 -6.50 6.28
C ASN A 77 40.66 -7.59 5.20
N PRO A 78 40.94 -8.86 5.54
CA PRO A 78 41.04 -9.94 4.56
C PRO A 78 39.69 -10.30 3.93
N CYS A 79 38.59 -9.84 4.54
CA CYS A 79 37.26 -10.04 3.99
C CYS A 79 36.80 -8.73 3.35
N LEU A 80 36.69 -8.73 2.02
CA LEU A 80 35.66 -7.96 1.30
C LEU A 80 34.30 -8.51 1.77
N ASN A 81 33.94 -8.25 3.03
CA ASN A 81 32.70 -8.71 3.60
C ASN A 81 31.55 -8.14 2.78
N ARG A 82 30.51 -8.95 2.60
CA ARG A 82 29.22 -8.47 2.07
C ARG A 82 28.69 -7.30 2.90
N ASP A 83 28.99 -7.27 4.21
CA ASP A 83 28.49 -6.29 5.17
C ASP A 83 29.62 -5.42 5.77
N HIS A 84 29.31 -4.18 6.12
CA HIS A 84 30.24 -3.24 6.73
C HIS A 84 29.54 -2.47 7.86
N GLN A 85 30.10 -2.49 9.08
CA GLN A 85 29.45 -1.96 10.28
C GLN A 85 29.07 -0.47 10.18
N GLN A 86 29.85 0.33 9.44
CA GLN A 86 29.55 1.76 9.20
C GLN A 86 28.50 2.00 8.10
N LEU A 87 28.11 0.99 7.31
CA LEU A 87 27.02 1.05 6.34
C LEU A 87 25.67 0.85 7.07
N ASP A 88 25.39 1.72 8.04
CA ASP A 88 24.18 1.63 8.84
C ASP A 88 22.95 2.16 8.11
N SER A 89 21.77 1.86 8.66
CA SER A 89 20.49 2.28 8.10
C SER A 89 20.36 3.81 7.93
N ASN A 90 21.07 4.61 8.73
CA ASN A 90 21.06 6.07 8.60
C ASN A 90 21.80 6.52 7.34
N LEU A 91 23.00 5.98 7.10
CA LEU A 91 23.79 6.32 5.93
C LEU A 91 23.10 5.87 4.64
N ILE A 92 22.54 4.66 4.64
CA ILE A 92 21.79 4.13 3.51
C ILE A 92 20.55 5.00 3.26
N ALA A 93 19.76 5.31 4.30
CA ALA A 93 18.56 6.14 4.17
C ALA A 93 18.89 7.53 3.59
N ALA A 94 19.96 8.16 4.06
CA ALA A 94 20.40 9.46 3.55
C ALA A 94 20.82 9.39 2.05
N HIS A 95 21.54 8.33 1.66
CA HIS A 95 21.94 8.11 0.26
C HIS A 95 20.72 7.93 -0.66
N ILE A 96 19.75 7.11 -0.26
CA ILE A 96 18.57 6.83 -1.08
C ILE A 96 17.48 7.90 -0.98
N GLN A 97 17.58 8.86 -0.05
CA GLN A 97 16.51 9.83 0.20
C GLN A 97 16.14 10.62 -1.07
N GLY A 98 17.13 11.06 -1.85
CA GLY A 98 16.90 11.74 -3.12
C GLY A 98 16.19 10.86 -4.16
N MET A 99 16.59 9.58 -4.24
CA MET A 99 15.95 8.61 -5.15
C MET A 99 14.51 8.33 -4.76
N ILE A 100 14.24 8.17 -3.46
CA ILE A 100 12.89 7.94 -2.92
C ILE A 100 12.01 9.18 -3.11
N LYS A 101 12.57 10.39 -2.98
CA LYS A 101 11.84 11.63 -3.27
C LYS A 101 11.42 11.72 -4.73
N ALA A 102 12.28 11.29 -5.66
CA ALA A 102 11.95 11.26 -7.09
C ALA A 102 10.98 10.12 -7.44
N GLN A 103 11.15 8.95 -6.82
CA GLN A 103 10.33 7.77 -7.05
C GLN A 103 10.18 6.95 -5.78
N PHE A 104 9.11 7.19 -5.02
CA PHE A 104 8.87 6.49 -3.75
C PHE A 104 8.61 4.98 -3.94
N THR A 105 8.15 4.58 -5.13
CA THR A 105 7.90 3.18 -5.53
C THR A 105 9.18 2.38 -5.83
N LEU A 106 10.38 2.97 -5.68
CA LEU A 106 11.67 2.34 -5.95
C LEU A 106 11.79 0.96 -5.28
N SER A 107 12.13 -0.08 -6.04
CA SER A 107 12.18 -1.44 -5.51
C SER A 107 13.34 -1.62 -4.52
N VAL A 108 13.19 -2.56 -3.59
CA VAL A 108 14.27 -2.91 -2.66
C VAL A 108 15.51 -3.41 -3.41
N ALA A 109 15.32 -4.14 -4.51
CA ALA A 109 16.40 -4.61 -5.37
C ALA A 109 17.17 -3.45 -6.04
N ALA A 110 16.47 -2.41 -6.51
CA ALA A 110 17.11 -1.22 -7.06
C ALA A 110 17.93 -0.46 -5.99
N ILE A 111 17.42 -0.39 -4.76
CA ILE A 111 18.16 0.16 -3.62
C ILE A 111 19.45 -0.64 -3.36
N GLN A 112 19.36 -1.98 -3.37
CA GLN A 112 20.54 -2.83 -3.21
C GLN A 112 21.58 -2.56 -4.31
N ALA A 113 21.15 -2.48 -5.57
CA ALA A 113 22.02 -2.18 -6.70
C ALA A 113 22.73 -0.83 -6.54
N SER A 114 22.01 0.22 -6.15
CA SER A 114 22.60 1.54 -5.92
C SER A 114 23.64 1.56 -4.78
N ILE A 115 23.42 0.77 -3.73
CA ILE A 115 24.37 0.66 -2.61
C ILE A 115 25.63 -0.11 -3.03
N VAL A 116 25.48 -1.16 -3.83
CA VAL A 116 26.62 -1.88 -4.42
C VAL A 116 27.42 -0.95 -5.33
N GLU A 117 26.76 -0.20 -6.21
CA GLU A 117 27.41 0.75 -7.12
C GLU A 117 28.16 1.85 -6.36
N LYS A 118 27.56 2.42 -5.32
CA LYS A 118 28.15 3.55 -4.58
C LYS A 118 29.25 3.14 -3.62
N PHE A 119 29.08 2.02 -2.90
CA PHE A 119 29.92 1.65 -1.77
C PHE A 119 30.64 0.32 -1.94
N GLY A 120 30.32 -0.48 -2.96
CA GLY A 120 30.94 -1.79 -3.21
C GLY A 120 30.48 -2.92 -2.27
N TYR A 121 29.48 -2.67 -1.42
CA TYR A 121 29.01 -3.62 -0.39
C TYR A 121 27.64 -4.23 -0.72
N GLN A 122 27.48 -5.52 -0.42
CA GLN A 122 26.28 -6.29 -0.67
C GLN A 122 25.35 -6.28 0.54
N MET A 123 24.27 -5.51 0.47
CA MET A 123 23.32 -5.41 1.57
C MET A 123 22.23 -6.50 1.52
N SER A 124 21.74 -6.94 2.68
CA SER A 124 20.59 -7.84 2.73
C SER A 124 19.28 -7.13 2.35
N TYR A 125 18.31 -7.89 1.81
CA TYR A 125 16.97 -7.37 1.50
C TYR A 125 16.30 -6.72 2.72
N LYS A 126 16.43 -7.34 3.90
CA LYS A 126 15.87 -6.84 5.16
C LYS A 126 16.45 -5.47 5.54
N ASN A 127 17.76 -5.27 5.38
CA ASN A 127 18.40 -3.99 5.67
C ASN A 127 18.00 -2.92 4.65
N ALA A 128 17.92 -3.28 3.37
CA ALA A 128 17.46 -2.38 2.31
C ALA A 128 16.01 -1.93 2.52
N SER A 129 15.12 -2.86 2.86
CA SER A 129 13.73 -2.57 3.21
C SER A 129 13.61 -1.65 4.42
N LYS A 130 14.38 -1.90 5.49
CA LYS A 130 14.42 -1.00 6.66
C LYS A 130 14.93 0.40 6.33
N ALA A 131 15.98 0.51 5.52
CA ALA A 131 16.52 1.80 5.11
C ALA A 131 15.53 2.56 4.21
N LYS A 132 14.83 1.85 3.31
CA LYS A 132 13.74 2.40 2.52
C LYS A 132 12.65 2.99 3.40
N LEU A 133 12.13 2.20 4.36
CA LEU A 133 11.12 2.68 5.31
C LEU A 133 11.61 3.91 6.07
N LYS A 134 12.86 3.91 6.52
CA LYS A 134 13.45 5.07 7.20
C LYS A 134 13.51 6.32 6.32
N ALA A 135 13.93 6.18 5.06
CA ALA A 135 13.98 7.29 4.12
C ALA A 135 12.57 7.85 3.86
N LEU A 136 11.57 6.98 3.73
CA LEU A 136 10.16 7.38 3.61
C LEU A 136 9.68 8.12 4.85
N THR A 137 9.96 7.59 6.05
CA THR A 137 9.59 8.24 7.30
C THR A 137 10.25 9.62 7.47
N ASN A 138 11.50 9.77 7.03
CA ASN A 138 12.18 11.06 7.05
C ASN A 138 11.55 12.08 6.09
N LEU A 139 10.97 11.62 4.97
CA LEU A 139 10.39 12.48 3.94
C LEU A 139 8.92 12.81 4.19
N PHE A 140 8.11 11.82 4.57
CA PHE A 140 6.66 11.90 4.62
C PHE A 140 6.10 11.86 6.05
N GLY A 141 6.94 11.55 7.04
CA GLY A 141 6.50 11.30 8.41
C GLY A 141 6.27 9.82 8.69
N ASP A 142 6.00 9.51 9.96
CA ASP A 142 5.59 8.18 10.36
C ASP A 142 4.07 8.02 10.28
N PHE A 143 3.60 6.78 10.36
CA PHE A 143 2.17 6.48 10.33
C PHE A 143 1.35 7.28 11.35
N TYR A 144 1.90 7.62 12.53
CA TYR A 144 1.15 8.39 13.53
C TYR A 144 0.93 9.81 13.04
N LYS A 145 1.98 10.46 12.53
CA LYS A 145 1.89 11.81 11.98
C LYS A 145 0.93 11.85 10.79
N SER A 146 1.01 10.89 9.86
CA SER A 146 0.12 10.85 8.69
C SER A 146 -1.36 10.74 9.08
N TYR A 147 -1.70 9.89 10.06
CA TYR A 147 -3.08 9.79 10.55
C TYR A 147 -3.52 11.02 11.35
N ALA A 148 -2.61 11.67 12.07
CA ALA A 148 -2.90 12.92 12.79
C ALA A 148 -3.14 14.10 11.83
N GLU A 149 -2.49 14.13 10.67
CA GLU A 149 -2.68 15.15 9.63
C GLU A 149 -3.91 14.88 8.75
N LEU A 150 -4.44 13.65 8.77
CA LEU A 150 -5.51 13.22 7.87
C LEU A 150 -6.78 14.11 7.95
N PRO A 151 -7.27 14.53 9.13
CA PRO A 151 -8.40 15.46 9.22
C PRO A 151 -8.11 16.80 8.54
N HIS A 152 -6.91 17.38 8.77
CA HIS A 152 -6.51 18.65 8.14
C HIS A 152 -6.38 18.51 6.62
N PHE A 153 -5.86 17.38 6.15
CA PHE A 153 -5.78 17.07 4.72
C PHE A 153 -7.16 17.09 4.07
N PHE A 154 -8.16 16.44 4.69
CA PHE A 154 -9.51 16.40 4.12
C PHE A 154 -10.21 17.76 4.17
N ILE A 155 -10.00 18.56 5.23
CA ILE A 155 -10.48 19.95 5.28
C ILE A 155 -9.87 20.75 4.11
N ALA A 156 -8.56 20.64 3.89
CA ALA A 156 -7.90 21.30 2.77
C ALA A 156 -8.39 20.79 1.41
N LEU A 157 -8.68 19.48 1.29
CA LEU A 157 -9.21 18.87 0.08
C LEU A 157 -10.59 19.46 -0.28
N GLU A 158 -11.49 19.60 0.71
CA GLU A 158 -12.81 20.21 0.51
C GLU A 158 -12.71 21.68 0.13
N GLN A 159 -11.81 22.44 0.78
CA GLN A 159 -11.58 23.85 0.46
C GLN A 159 -11.02 24.04 -0.96
N ALA A 160 -10.10 23.17 -1.38
CA ALA A 160 -9.49 23.23 -2.71
C ALA A 160 -10.42 22.73 -3.83
N ASN A 161 -11.42 21.92 -3.50
CA ASN A 161 -12.34 21.30 -4.47
C ASN A 161 -13.78 21.55 -4.06
N PRO A 162 -14.36 22.72 -4.39
CA PRO A 162 -15.76 23.03 -4.09
C PRO A 162 -16.71 21.92 -4.58
N GLY A 163 -17.54 21.41 -3.67
CA GLY A 163 -18.46 20.30 -3.91
C GLY A 163 -17.85 18.90 -3.70
N CYS A 164 -16.58 18.79 -3.32
CA CYS A 164 -16.07 17.56 -2.74
C CYS A 164 -16.87 17.26 -1.47
N VAL A 165 -17.26 16.00 -1.32
CA VAL A 165 -17.98 15.52 -0.13
C VAL A 165 -17.02 14.66 0.65
N VAL A 166 -16.71 15.05 1.89
CA VAL A 166 -16.01 14.21 2.85
C VAL A 166 -16.95 13.86 4.01
N ILE A 167 -16.92 12.58 4.42
CA ILE A 167 -17.60 12.13 5.65
C ILE A 167 -16.58 11.36 6.48
N SER A 168 -16.20 11.92 7.62
CA SER A 168 -15.35 11.26 8.60
C SER A 168 -16.18 10.67 9.75
N LYS A 169 -15.68 9.57 10.30
CA LYS A 169 -16.11 9.00 11.57
C LYS A 169 -14.90 8.92 12.51
N THR A 170 -15.09 9.45 13.70
CA THR A 170 -14.15 9.36 14.81
C THR A 170 -14.89 8.80 16.03
N PHE A 171 -14.12 8.28 16.99
CA PHE A 171 -14.64 7.95 18.31
C PHE A 171 -13.84 8.69 19.40
N PRO A 172 -14.44 8.94 20.57
CA PRO A 172 -13.74 9.60 21.67
C PRO A 172 -12.47 8.83 22.05
N GLY A 173 -11.37 9.55 22.18
CA GLY A 173 -10.11 9.02 22.66
C GLY A 173 -10.07 8.85 24.18
N ILE A 174 -8.99 8.24 24.66
CA ILE A 174 -8.80 7.96 26.10
C ILE A 174 -8.62 9.26 26.90
N MET A 175 -8.06 10.30 26.28
CA MET A 175 -7.88 11.60 26.91
C MET A 175 -9.04 12.53 26.55
N GLU A 176 -9.41 13.43 27.46
CA GLU A 176 -10.40 14.48 27.17
C GLU A 176 -10.01 15.28 25.92
N ASN A 177 -11.02 15.60 25.11
CA ASN A 177 -10.87 16.33 23.83
C ASN A 177 -9.94 15.66 22.80
N THR A 178 -9.73 14.35 22.90
CA THR A 178 -9.06 13.59 21.84
C THR A 178 -10.07 12.78 21.04
N GLU A 179 -9.85 12.71 19.73
CA GLU A 179 -10.62 11.88 18.82
C GLU A 179 -9.70 10.88 18.12
N ILE A 180 -10.18 9.65 17.97
CA ILE A 180 -9.47 8.60 17.26
C ILE A 180 -10.14 8.40 15.91
N PHE A 181 -9.34 8.50 14.85
CA PHE A 181 -9.76 8.22 13.48
C PHE A 181 -10.30 6.79 13.37
N GLN A 182 -11.48 6.65 12.78
CA GLN A 182 -12.08 5.35 12.49
C GLN A 182 -12.15 5.12 10.98
N GLN A 183 -12.88 5.98 10.27
CA GLN A 183 -13.19 5.81 8.86
C GLN A 183 -13.35 7.18 8.19
N VAL A 184 -13.06 7.28 6.90
CA VAL A 184 -13.36 8.47 6.10
C VAL A 184 -13.77 8.08 4.69
N PHE A 185 -14.80 8.72 4.18
CA PHE A 185 -15.33 8.59 2.83
C PHE A 185 -15.12 9.89 2.09
N TRP A 186 -14.77 9.82 0.82
CA TRP A 186 -14.76 11.01 -0.03
C TRP A 186 -15.14 10.72 -1.48
N THR A 187 -15.69 11.75 -2.13
CA THR A 187 -16.02 11.78 -3.56
C THR A 187 -15.91 13.21 -4.06
N PHE A 188 -15.72 13.37 -5.37
CA PHE A 188 -15.58 14.68 -6.01
C PHE A 188 -16.87 15.07 -6.74
N GLN A 189 -17.22 16.36 -6.72
CA GLN A 189 -18.41 16.85 -7.43
C GLN A 189 -18.46 16.43 -8.91
N PRO A 190 -17.36 16.49 -9.69
CA PRO A 190 -17.38 16.01 -11.07
C PRO A 190 -17.68 14.51 -11.19
N SER A 191 -17.27 13.68 -10.21
CA SER A 191 -17.61 12.26 -10.18
C SER A 191 -19.10 12.05 -9.91
N ILE A 192 -19.69 12.81 -8.98
CA ILE A 192 -21.13 12.75 -8.67
C ILE A 192 -21.96 13.13 -9.92
N GLU A 193 -21.63 14.25 -10.55
CA GLU A 193 -22.36 14.76 -11.71
C GLU A 193 -22.13 13.88 -12.96
N GLY A 194 -20.88 13.51 -13.24
CA GLY A 194 -20.53 12.70 -14.40
C GLY A 194 -21.13 11.28 -14.35
N PHE A 195 -21.26 10.68 -13.16
CA PHE A 195 -21.82 9.33 -13.03
C PHE A 195 -23.29 9.24 -13.46
N LYS A 196 -24.04 10.35 -13.45
CA LYS A 196 -25.42 10.40 -13.98
C LYS A 196 -25.47 10.00 -15.47
N HIS A 197 -24.40 10.25 -16.19
CA HIS A 197 -24.25 9.97 -17.63
C HIS A 197 -23.52 8.65 -17.92
N CYS A 198 -22.96 8.00 -16.89
CA CYS A 198 -22.29 6.71 -17.01
C CYS A 198 -23.30 5.56 -17.19
N ARG A 199 -22.79 4.38 -17.57
CA ARG A 199 -23.59 3.14 -17.51
C ARG A 199 -24.05 2.92 -16.06
N PRO A 200 -25.26 2.41 -15.81
CA PRO A 200 -25.77 2.16 -14.46
C PRO A 200 -25.11 0.93 -13.81
N VAL A 201 -23.78 0.82 -13.90
CA VAL A 201 -22.99 -0.27 -13.36
C VAL A 201 -21.91 0.30 -12.46
N LEU A 202 -21.76 -0.31 -11.29
CA LEU A 202 -20.73 -0.02 -10.31
C LEU A 202 -19.92 -1.26 -10.03
N SER A 203 -18.60 -1.13 -10.03
CA SER A 203 -17.67 -2.12 -9.49
C SER A 203 -17.19 -1.61 -8.15
N ILE A 204 -17.31 -2.43 -7.10
CA ILE A 204 -16.76 -2.13 -5.78
C ILE A 204 -15.69 -3.15 -5.42
N ASP A 205 -14.64 -2.69 -4.75
CA ASP A 205 -13.55 -3.55 -4.30
C ASP A 205 -12.86 -2.96 -3.08
N GLY A 206 -12.24 -3.82 -2.27
CA GLY A 206 -11.43 -3.45 -1.13
C GLY A 206 -9.96 -3.83 -1.37
N THR A 207 -9.04 -2.97 -0.95
CA THR A 207 -7.61 -3.30 -0.95
C THR A 207 -7.03 -3.01 0.43
N HIS A 208 -6.44 -4.04 1.03
CA HIS A 208 -5.77 -3.91 2.31
C HIS A 208 -4.56 -2.98 2.22
N LEU A 209 -4.45 -2.09 3.21
CA LEU A 209 -3.29 -1.26 3.44
C LEU A 209 -2.22 -2.07 4.17
N TYR A 210 -1.00 -2.03 3.65
CA TYR A 210 0.17 -2.61 4.26
C TYR A 210 0.84 -1.56 5.15
N GLY A 211 0.42 -1.48 6.40
CA GLY A 211 0.97 -0.52 7.34
C GLY A 211 0.80 -0.96 8.77
N LYS A 212 1.18 -0.09 9.70
CA LYS A 212 1.01 -0.36 11.14
C LYS A 212 -0.46 -0.62 11.51
N TYR A 213 -1.39 0.10 10.87
CA TYR A 213 -2.80 0.10 11.21
C TYR A 213 -3.68 -0.80 10.32
N LYS A 214 -3.13 -1.41 9.27
CA LYS A 214 -3.75 -2.48 8.45
C LYS A 214 -5.20 -2.23 7.94
N GLY A 215 -5.61 -0.97 7.77
CA GLY A 215 -6.94 -0.62 7.28
C GLY A 215 -7.23 -1.10 5.84
N THR A 216 -8.41 -0.78 5.34
CA THR A 216 -8.81 -1.09 3.95
C THR A 216 -9.12 0.19 3.20
N LEU A 217 -8.58 0.31 1.98
CA LEU A 217 -9.04 1.28 1.01
C LEU A 217 -10.15 0.65 0.16
N MET A 218 -11.37 1.16 0.33
CA MET A 218 -12.55 0.75 -0.41
C MET A 218 -12.74 1.70 -1.59
N ILE A 219 -13.06 1.15 -2.76
CA ILE A 219 -13.25 1.96 -3.97
C ILE A 219 -14.56 1.58 -4.68
N ALA A 220 -15.19 2.58 -5.26
CA ALA A 220 -16.30 2.42 -6.18
C ALA A 220 -15.93 3.03 -7.53
N MET A 221 -16.11 2.25 -8.59
CA MET A 221 -15.77 2.60 -9.97
C MET A 221 -16.99 2.40 -10.86
N GLY A 222 -17.30 3.39 -11.69
CA GLY A 222 -18.22 3.23 -12.82
C GLY A 222 -17.48 3.07 -14.14
N CYS A 223 -18.24 3.05 -15.23
CA CYS A 223 -17.72 3.25 -16.57
C CYS A 223 -18.66 4.12 -17.40
N ASP A 224 -18.07 4.92 -18.28
CA ASP A 224 -18.83 5.77 -19.18
C ASP A 224 -19.41 4.97 -20.38
N GLY A 225 -20.10 5.67 -21.28
CA GLY A 225 -20.64 5.06 -22.50
C GLY A 225 -19.58 4.43 -23.41
N ASN A 226 -18.33 4.90 -23.32
CA ASN A 226 -17.18 4.45 -24.11
C ASN A 226 -16.33 3.39 -23.36
N ASN A 227 -16.86 2.81 -22.27
CA ASN A 227 -16.19 1.81 -21.44
C ASN A 227 -14.89 2.30 -20.79
N GLN A 228 -14.70 3.62 -20.63
CA GLN A 228 -13.58 4.17 -19.88
C GLN A 228 -13.85 4.08 -18.38
N LEU A 229 -12.78 3.89 -17.60
CA LEU A 229 -12.86 3.80 -16.15
C LEU A 229 -13.28 5.16 -15.58
N PHE A 230 -14.26 5.14 -14.69
CA PHE A 230 -14.78 6.36 -14.07
C PHE A 230 -14.70 6.23 -12.53
N PRO A 231 -13.67 6.78 -11.88
CA PRO A 231 -13.57 6.76 -10.42
C PRO A 231 -14.70 7.54 -9.76
N LEU A 232 -15.43 6.90 -8.86
CA LEU A 232 -16.65 7.46 -8.29
C LEU A 232 -16.46 7.90 -6.85
N ALA A 233 -16.06 6.98 -5.97
CA ALA A 233 -15.97 7.24 -4.54
C ALA A 233 -14.94 6.33 -3.88
N PHE A 234 -14.45 6.78 -2.73
CA PHE A 234 -13.39 6.12 -1.97
C PHE A 234 -13.71 6.15 -0.49
N ALA A 235 -13.19 5.17 0.24
CA ALA A 235 -13.17 5.21 1.70
C ALA A 235 -11.93 4.53 2.29
N LEU A 236 -11.42 5.10 3.37
CA LEU A 236 -10.46 4.45 4.25
C LEU A 236 -11.22 3.93 5.48
N THR A 237 -11.17 2.63 5.73
CA THR A 237 -11.85 1.99 6.86
C THR A 237 -10.89 1.14 7.67
N GLU A 238 -11.31 0.73 8.87
CA GLU A 238 -10.53 -0.14 9.75
C GLU A 238 -10.31 -1.55 9.18
N GLY A 239 -11.14 -1.97 8.23
CA GLY A 239 -11.04 -3.26 7.56
C GLY A 239 -12.25 -3.60 6.70
N GLU A 240 -12.25 -4.82 6.17
CA GLU A 240 -13.40 -5.39 5.47
C GLU A 240 -14.30 -6.11 6.47
N ASN A 241 -15.32 -5.42 6.96
CA ASN A 241 -16.32 -5.98 7.87
C ASN A 241 -17.73 -5.53 7.45
N ILE A 242 -18.75 -6.04 8.12
CA ILE A 242 -20.16 -5.72 7.82
C ILE A 242 -20.42 -4.22 7.96
N ASP A 243 -19.92 -3.61 9.04
CA ASP A 243 -20.16 -2.20 9.35
C ASP A 243 -19.50 -1.26 8.34
N SER A 244 -18.25 -1.54 7.94
CA SER A 244 -17.48 -0.77 6.97
C SER A 244 -18.11 -0.83 5.57
N TRP A 245 -18.51 -2.03 5.11
CA TRP A 245 -19.20 -2.18 3.82
C TRP A 245 -20.58 -1.53 3.83
N GLY A 246 -21.35 -1.73 4.90
CA GLY A 246 -22.65 -1.10 5.07
C GLY A 246 -22.54 0.43 5.06
N TRP A 247 -21.59 0.99 5.81
CA TRP A 247 -21.35 2.43 5.87
C TRP A 247 -20.86 3.01 4.53
N PHE A 248 -19.91 2.36 3.86
CA PHE A 248 -19.43 2.81 2.55
C PHE A 248 -20.56 2.86 1.50
N LEU A 249 -21.35 1.79 1.45
CA LEU A 249 -22.49 1.69 0.54
C LEU A 249 -23.62 2.67 0.91
N ALA A 250 -23.83 2.96 2.20
CA ALA A 250 -24.73 4.02 2.65
C ALA A 250 -24.26 5.40 2.17
N CYS A 251 -22.96 5.69 2.27
CA CYS A 251 -22.39 6.95 1.80
C CYS A 251 -22.59 7.14 0.29
N ILE A 252 -22.32 6.09 -0.51
CA ILE A 252 -22.57 6.14 -1.96
C ILE A 252 -24.05 6.42 -2.24
N ARG A 253 -24.97 5.71 -1.57
CA ARG A 253 -26.40 5.85 -1.85
C ARG A 253 -26.93 7.25 -1.49
N THR A 254 -26.45 7.80 -0.38
CA THR A 254 -26.96 9.07 0.17
C THR A 254 -26.29 10.29 -0.44
N ARG A 255 -25.00 10.21 -0.79
CA ARG A 255 -24.22 11.37 -1.25
C ARG A 255 -23.86 11.35 -2.73
N VAL A 256 -23.81 10.18 -3.34
CA VAL A 256 -23.35 10.04 -4.73
C VAL A 256 -24.51 9.79 -5.68
N THR A 257 -25.38 8.82 -5.39
CA THR A 257 -26.42 8.45 -6.36
C THR A 257 -27.64 7.75 -5.76
N ASN A 258 -28.81 8.32 -6.04
CA ASN A 258 -30.12 7.72 -5.82
C ASN A 258 -30.68 7.02 -7.08
N ARG A 259 -29.86 6.87 -8.14
CA ARG A 259 -30.27 6.25 -9.41
C ARG A 259 -30.83 4.86 -9.15
N ARG A 260 -32.00 4.57 -9.72
CA ARG A 260 -32.62 3.24 -9.66
C ARG A 260 -32.04 2.33 -10.73
N LYS A 261 -32.20 1.02 -10.53
CA LYS A 261 -31.73 -0.04 -11.44
C LYS A 261 -30.21 -0.03 -11.64
N LEU A 262 -29.46 0.36 -10.61
CA LEU A 262 -28.00 0.22 -10.61
C LEU A 262 -27.62 -1.26 -10.48
N CYS A 263 -26.62 -1.70 -11.22
CA CYS A 263 -26.00 -3.01 -11.07
C CYS A 263 -24.67 -2.86 -10.33
N VAL A 264 -24.53 -3.48 -9.17
CA VAL A 264 -23.28 -3.53 -8.43
C VAL A 264 -22.60 -4.87 -8.63
N ILE A 265 -21.37 -4.84 -9.12
CA ILE A 265 -20.50 -5.99 -9.33
C ILE A 265 -19.42 -5.96 -8.24
N SER A 266 -19.29 -7.06 -7.51
CA SER A 266 -18.31 -7.16 -6.42
C SER A 266 -17.84 -8.61 -6.25
N ASP A 267 -16.91 -8.82 -5.31
CA ASP A 267 -16.70 -10.16 -4.76
C ASP A 267 -17.90 -10.62 -3.89
N ARG A 268 -17.73 -11.75 -3.19
CA ARG A 268 -18.73 -12.32 -2.27
C ARG A 268 -18.32 -12.18 -0.80
N HIS A 269 -17.60 -11.13 -0.44
CA HIS A 269 -17.23 -10.89 0.95
C HIS A 269 -18.51 -10.81 1.81
N PRO A 270 -18.57 -11.47 2.99
CA PRO A 270 -19.78 -11.49 3.83
C PRO A 270 -20.32 -10.09 4.17
N GLY A 271 -19.43 -9.12 4.37
CA GLY A 271 -19.81 -7.72 4.61
C GLY A 271 -20.57 -7.08 3.44
N ILE A 272 -20.17 -7.37 2.19
CA ILE A 272 -20.88 -6.90 1.00
C ILE A 272 -22.24 -7.58 0.90
N MET A 273 -22.28 -8.90 1.09
CA MET A 273 -23.53 -9.66 1.02
C MET A 273 -24.56 -9.19 2.05
N ALA A 274 -24.11 -8.86 3.27
CA ALA A 274 -24.94 -8.28 4.31
C ALA A 274 -25.48 -6.90 3.88
N ALA A 275 -24.62 -6.01 3.40
CA ALA A 275 -25.03 -4.68 2.96
C ALA A 275 -25.99 -4.70 1.74
N MET A 276 -25.79 -5.62 0.79
CA MET A 276 -26.69 -5.80 -0.35
C MET A 276 -28.06 -6.37 0.03
N SER A 277 -28.15 -7.06 1.18
CA SER A 277 -29.40 -7.65 1.69
C SER A 277 -30.14 -6.72 2.63
N ASP A 278 -29.49 -5.66 3.12
CA ASP A 278 -30.10 -4.65 3.97
C ASP A 278 -31.03 -3.73 3.16
N VAL A 279 -32.33 -3.89 3.39
CA VAL A 279 -33.39 -3.11 2.72
C VAL A 279 -33.30 -1.61 3.01
N TYR A 280 -32.72 -1.21 4.13
CA TYR A 280 -32.60 0.20 4.51
C TYR A 280 -31.49 0.92 3.74
N LEU A 281 -30.51 0.19 3.22
CA LEU A 281 -29.43 0.77 2.41
C LEU A 281 -29.84 1.03 0.95
N GLY A 282 -30.99 0.50 0.51
CA GLY A 282 -31.53 0.76 -0.83
C GLY A 282 -30.74 0.15 -1.98
N TRP A 283 -29.96 -0.91 -1.69
CA TRP A 283 -29.19 -1.71 -2.65
C TRP A 283 -29.89 -3.00 -3.08
N SER A 284 -31.02 -3.32 -2.46
CA SER A 284 -31.86 -4.46 -2.82
C SER A 284 -32.79 -4.14 -4.00
N GLU A 285 -33.33 -5.19 -4.61
CA GLU A 285 -34.31 -5.07 -5.69
C GLU A 285 -35.61 -4.42 -5.19
N PRO A 286 -36.28 -3.58 -6.00
CA PRO A 286 -36.01 -3.27 -7.42
C PRO A 286 -35.07 -2.07 -7.63
N TYR A 287 -34.46 -1.53 -6.57
CA TYR A 287 -33.70 -0.28 -6.64
C TYR A 287 -32.28 -0.47 -7.16
N ALA A 288 -31.65 -1.58 -6.81
CA ALA A 288 -30.38 -2.01 -7.38
C ALA A 288 -30.31 -3.54 -7.46
N TYR A 289 -29.31 -4.02 -8.17
CA TYR A 289 -29.08 -5.42 -8.47
C TYR A 289 -27.65 -5.76 -8.09
N HIS A 290 -27.45 -6.89 -7.41
CA HIS A 290 -26.11 -7.37 -7.07
C HIS A 290 -25.67 -8.49 -8.00
N ARG A 291 -24.43 -8.41 -8.48
CA ARG A 291 -23.77 -9.38 -9.34
C ARG A 291 -22.40 -9.74 -8.80
N VAL A 292 -22.04 -10.99 -9.01
CA VAL A 292 -20.78 -11.54 -8.53
C VAL A 292 -19.75 -11.44 -9.64
N CYS A 293 -18.60 -10.87 -9.33
CA CYS A 293 -17.45 -10.86 -10.19
C CYS A 293 -17.07 -12.30 -10.61
N MET A 294 -17.11 -12.56 -11.92
CA MET A 294 -16.77 -13.84 -12.50
C MET A 294 -15.34 -14.27 -12.14
N ARG A 295 -14.38 -13.34 -12.05
CA ARG A 295 -13.00 -13.64 -11.67
C ARG A 295 -12.91 -14.17 -10.24
N HIS A 296 -13.56 -13.51 -9.28
CA HIS A 296 -13.62 -13.96 -7.89
C HIS A 296 -14.38 -15.29 -7.75
N LEU A 297 -15.50 -15.45 -8.47
CA LEU A 297 -16.22 -16.71 -8.53
C LEU A 297 -15.34 -17.85 -9.06
N THR A 298 -14.57 -17.58 -10.13
CA THR A 298 -13.63 -18.53 -10.73
C THR A 298 -12.51 -18.90 -9.77
N SER A 299 -11.98 -17.93 -9.03
CA SER A 299 -10.97 -18.18 -8.00
C SER A 299 -11.51 -19.11 -6.91
N ASN A 300 -12.70 -18.82 -6.38
CA ASN A 300 -13.36 -19.66 -5.37
C ASN A 300 -13.63 -21.08 -5.87
N PHE A 301 -14.10 -21.19 -7.12
CA PHE A 301 -14.32 -22.47 -7.79
C PHE A 301 -13.02 -23.28 -7.91
N MET A 302 -11.91 -22.63 -8.32
CA MET A 302 -10.60 -23.27 -8.43
C MET A 302 -10.01 -23.68 -7.08
N THR A 303 -10.23 -22.91 -6.03
CA THR A 303 -9.81 -23.29 -4.66
C THR A 303 -10.48 -24.58 -4.21
N ARG A 304 -11.76 -24.76 -4.56
CA ARG A 304 -12.56 -25.94 -4.16
C ARG A 304 -12.31 -27.17 -5.03
N PHE A 305 -12.37 -27.03 -6.36
CA PHE A 305 -12.35 -28.18 -7.27
C PHE A 305 -10.99 -28.42 -7.93
N LYS A 306 -10.13 -27.39 -8.01
CA LYS A 306 -8.77 -27.44 -8.58
C LYS A 306 -8.70 -28.02 -10.01
N ASP A 307 -9.78 -27.92 -10.77
CA ASP A 307 -9.91 -28.50 -12.11
C ASP A 307 -10.04 -27.42 -13.19
N LYS A 308 -9.08 -27.39 -14.12
CA LYS A 308 -9.01 -26.41 -15.22
C LYS A 308 -10.09 -26.63 -16.28
N ILE A 309 -10.53 -27.87 -16.53
CA ILE A 309 -11.59 -28.19 -17.49
C ILE A 309 -12.92 -27.66 -16.96
N LEU A 310 -13.23 -27.99 -15.71
CA LEU A 310 -14.44 -27.50 -15.05
C LEU A 310 -14.48 -25.96 -14.96
N LYS A 311 -13.33 -25.34 -14.63
CA LYS A 311 -13.17 -23.87 -14.66
C LYS A 311 -13.50 -23.30 -16.03
N ASN A 312 -12.93 -23.87 -17.11
CA ASN A 312 -13.16 -23.37 -18.46
C ASN A 312 -14.62 -23.53 -18.89
N LEU A 313 -15.27 -24.64 -18.51
CA LEU A 313 -16.70 -24.82 -18.75
C LEU A 313 -17.55 -23.81 -17.98
N MET A 314 -17.21 -23.53 -16.72
CA MET A 314 -17.90 -22.52 -15.90
C MET A 314 -17.76 -21.12 -16.53
N CYS A 315 -16.55 -20.70 -16.91
CA CYS A 315 -16.33 -19.43 -17.60
C CYS A 315 -17.14 -19.34 -18.90
N ARG A 316 -17.19 -20.42 -19.70
CA ARG A 316 -18.00 -20.46 -20.93
C ARG A 316 -19.50 -20.40 -20.65
N GLY A 317 -19.96 -21.04 -19.58
CA GLY A 317 -21.34 -20.93 -19.09
C GLY A 317 -21.67 -19.49 -18.68
N ALA A 318 -20.84 -18.87 -17.85
CA ALA A 318 -21.02 -17.50 -17.38
C ALA A 318 -21.13 -16.49 -18.55
N LEU A 319 -20.33 -16.67 -19.59
CA LEU A 319 -20.29 -15.82 -20.79
C LEU A 319 -21.31 -16.21 -21.87
N ALA A 320 -22.09 -17.27 -21.67
CA ALA A 320 -23.09 -17.68 -22.64
C ALA A 320 -24.22 -16.64 -22.69
N THR A 321 -24.52 -16.14 -23.89
CA THR A 321 -25.63 -15.19 -24.12
C THR A 321 -26.98 -15.87 -24.33
N LYS A 322 -26.99 -17.20 -24.54
CA LYS A 322 -28.20 -18.01 -24.74
C LYS A 322 -28.33 -19.06 -23.64
N ILE A 323 -29.53 -19.20 -23.08
CA ILE A 323 -29.85 -20.18 -22.03
C ILE A 323 -29.50 -21.60 -22.46
N GLU A 324 -29.78 -21.97 -23.72
CA GLU A 324 -29.43 -23.29 -24.27
C GLU A 324 -27.92 -23.58 -24.21
N LYS A 325 -27.08 -22.59 -24.54
CA LYS A 325 -25.62 -22.73 -24.48
C LYS A 325 -25.15 -22.84 -23.04
N PHE A 326 -25.72 -22.05 -22.13
CA PHE A 326 -25.45 -22.15 -20.69
C PHE A 326 -25.78 -23.56 -20.17
N ASN A 327 -26.99 -24.07 -20.45
CA ASN A 327 -27.43 -25.39 -20.01
C ASN A 327 -26.53 -26.50 -20.55
N LYS A 328 -26.06 -26.39 -21.80
CA LYS A 328 -25.07 -27.33 -22.37
C LYS A 328 -23.79 -27.36 -21.54
N HIS A 329 -23.28 -26.21 -21.10
CA HIS A 329 -22.08 -26.14 -20.25
C HIS A 329 -22.34 -26.70 -18.84
N MET A 330 -23.46 -26.33 -18.19
CA MET A 330 -23.83 -26.86 -16.87
C MET A 330 -24.01 -28.38 -16.88
N ASN A 331 -24.70 -28.92 -17.88
CA ASN A 331 -24.87 -30.38 -18.04
C ASN A 331 -23.52 -31.09 -18.26
N THR A 332 -22.60 -30.46 -19.00
CA THR A 332 -21.25 -31.02 -19.19
C THR A 332 -20.47 -31.01 -17.88
N ILE A 333 -20.56 -29.94 -17.09
CA ILE A 333 -19.99 -29.87 -15.74
C ILE A 333 -20.55 -30.99 -14.87
N GLY A 334 -21.87 -31.20 -14.86
CA GLY A 334 -22.54 -32.25 -14.10
C GLY A 334 -22.07 -33.66 -14.42
N ARG A 335 -21.88 -33.95 -15.72
CA ARG A 335 -21.37 -35.24 -16.19
C ARG A 335 -19.93 -35.51 -15.73
N ILE A 336 -19.11 -34.46 -15.63
CA ILE A 336 -17.72 -34.57 -15.15
C ILE A 336 -17.70 -34.62 -13.61
N ASN A 337 -18.49 -33.77 -12.96
CA ASN A 337 -18.55 -33.61 -11.52
C ASN A 337 -19.90 -32.99 -11.08
N ALA A 338 -20.81 -33.84 -10.59
CA ALA A 338 -22.13 -33.42 -10.11
C ALA A 338 -22.06 -32.46 -8.92
N VAL A 339 -21.05 -32.58 -8.04
CA VAL A 339 -20.86 -31.67 -6.90
C VAL A 339 -20.48 -30.27 -7.36
N ALA A 340 -19.70 -30.16 -8.44
CA ALA A 340 -19.35 -28.88 -9.03
C ALA A 340 -20.56 -28.18 -9.66
N GLN A 341 -21.45 -28.94 -10.31
CA GLN A 341 -22.71 -28.42 -10.81
C GLN A 341 -23.59 -27.90 -9.67
N GLN A 342 -23.84 -28.72 -8.64
CA GLN A 342 -24.66 -28.33 -7.48
C GLN A 342 -24.11 -27.07 -6.78
N TRP A 343 -22.78 -26.94 -6.69
CA TRP A 343 -22.16 -25.76 -6.11
C TRP A 343 -22.45 -24.48 -6.90
N LEU A 344 -22.50 -24.56 -8.24
CA LEU A 344 -22.86 -23.42 -9.09
C LEU A 344 -24.36 -23.13 -9.04
N GLU A 345 -25.20 -24.16 -8.96
CA GLU A 345 -26.67 -24.05 -8.84
C GLU A 345 -27.12 -23.43 -7.52
N ALA A 346 -26.31 -23.56 -6.46
CA ALA A 346 -26.55 -22.88 -5.19
C ALA A 346 -26.40 -21.34 -5.27
N ILE A 347 -25.87 -20.81 -6.38
CA ILE A 347 -25.74 -19.38 -6.62
C ILE A 347 -26.77 -19.00 -7.68
N PRO A 348 -27.71 -18.06 -7.41
CA PRO A 348 -28.70 -17.66 -8.39
C PRO A 348 -28.06 -17.25 -9.71
N PHE A 349 -28.53 -17.82 -10.83
CA PHE A 349 -27.84 -17.72 -12.12
C PHE A 349 -27.76 -16.29 -12.65
N GLU A 350 -28.78 -15.47 -12.35
CA GLU A 350 -28.80 -14.05 -12.66
C GLU A 350 -27.63 -13.30 -12.01
N LYS A 351 -27.05 -13.81 -10.92
CA LYS A 351 -25.92 -13.16 -10.24
C LYS A 351 -24.59 -13.31 -10.97
N TRP A 352 -24.43 -14.29 -11.86
CA TRP A 352 -23.10 -14.61 -12.40
C TRP A 352 -23.09 -15.02 -13.88
N THR A 353 -24.24 -14.99 -14.58
CA THR A 353 -24.35 -15.42 -15.98
C THR A 353 -24.98 -14.35 -16.85
N LEU A 354 -24.47 -14.15 -18.07
CA LEU A 354 -25.06 -13.21 -19.03
C LEU A 354 -26.45 -13.62 -19.49
N SER A 355 -26.69 -14.91 -19.72
CA SER A 355 -27.97 -15.40 -20.22
C SER A 355 -29.15 -15.22 -19.26
N HIS A 356 -28.92 -15.09 -17.96
CA HIS A 356 -29.98 -14.93 -16.94
C HIS A 356 -30.02 -13.53 -16.30
N ASP A 357 -29.04 -12.68 -16.59
CA ASP A 357 -28.89 -11.37 -15.94
C ASP A 357 -29.98 -10.35 -16.35
N GLY A 358 -30.54 -10.51 -17.55
CA GLY A 358 -31.47 -9.53 -18.13
C GLY A 358 -30.79 -8.25 -18.61
N GLY A 359 -29.49 -8.31 -18.93
CA GLY A 359 -28.72 -7.20 -19.51
C GLY A 359 -28.33 -6.09 -18.53
N ARG A 360 -28.39 -6.34 -17.22
CA ARG A 360 -28.09 -5.36 -16.17
C ARG A 360 -26.59 -5.19 -15.92
N MET A 361 -25.77 -6.18 -16.26
CA MET A 361 -24.31 -6.12 -16.19
C MET A 361 -23.68 -5.31 -17.32
N TYR A 362 -24.42 -5.04 -18.41
CA TYR A 362 -23.88 -4.37 -19.61
C TYR A 362 -22.59 -5.04 -20.13
N ASP A 363 -22.56 -6.37 -20.15
CA ASP A 363 -21.42 -7.21 -20.51
C ASP A 363 -20.17 -7.08 -19.60
N ILE A 364 -20.28 -6.38 -18.48
CA ILE A 364 -19.23 -6.25 -17.48
C ILE A 364 -19.35 -7.43 -16.51
N MET A 365 -18.46 -8.42 -16.68
CA MET A 365 -18.50 -9.66 -15.89
C MET A 365 -17.51 -9.68 -14.72
N THR A 366 -16.66 -8.65 -14.59
CA THR A 366 -15.57 -8.64 -13.63
C THR A 366 -15.44 -7.28 -12.94
N THR A 367 -14.76 -7.29 -11.79
CA THR A 367 -14.30 -6.11 -11.07
C THR A 367 -13.00 -5.53 -11.65
N ASN A 368 -12.69 -5.81 -12.93
CA ASN A 368 -11.45 -5.35 -13.56
C ASN A 368 -11.27 -3.83 -13.43
N MET A 369 -12.37 -3.06 -13.45
CA MET A 369 -12.35 -1.61 -13.26
C MET A 369 -11.69 -1.22 -11.92
N SER A 370 -12.15 -1.86 -10.85
CA SER A 370 -11.60 -1.66 -9.51
C SER A 370 -10.22 -2.29 -9.36
N GLU A 371 -9.99 -3.48 -9.89
CA GLU A 371 -8.68 -4.17 -9.79
C GLU A 371 -7.56 -3.42 -10.51
N VAL A 372 -7.83 -2.83 -11.68
CA VAL A 372 -6.86 -2.01 -12.42
C VAL A 372 -6.52 -0.76 -11.63
N PHE A 373 -7.53 -0.09 -11.07
CA PHE A 373 -7.31 1.10 -10.24
C PHE A 373 -6.53 0.75 -8.96
N ASN A 374 -6.93 -0.32 -8.27
CA ASN A 374 -6.19 -0.86 -7.12
C ASN A 374 -4.75 -1.20 -7.48
N SER A 375 -4.48 -1.69 -8.69
CA SER A 375 -3.11 -1.97 -9.14
C SER A 375 -2.26 -0.70 -9.29
N VAL A 376 -2.85 0.44 -9.67
CA VAL A 376 -2.16 1.75 -9.65
C VAL A 376 -1.84 2.14 -8.21
N LEU A 377 -2.76 1.87 -7.28
CA LEU A 377 -2.61 2.20 -5.87
C LEU A 377 -1.71 1.24 -5.08
N LYS A 378 -1.37 0.05 -5.61
CA LYS A 378 -0.47 -0.92 -4.95
C LYS A 378 0.87 -0.31 -4.53
N GLY A 379 1.34 0.69 -5.26
CA GLY A 379 2.54 1.45 -4.93
C GLY A 379 2.39 2.42 -3.77
N LEU A 380 1.17 2.67 -3.27
CA LEU A 380 0.85 3.63 -2.20
C LEU A 380 0.38 2.95 -0.93
N VAL A 381 -0.29 1.80 -1.04
CA VAL A 381 -0.88 1.07 0.10
C VAL A 381 0.11 0.59 1.15
N ALA A 382 1.42 0.62 0.88
CA ALA A 382 2.47 0.14 1.77
C ALA A 382 3.25 1.23 2.53
N TYR A 383 2.84 2.49 2.38
CA TYR A 383 3.63 3.64 2.80
C TYR A 383 3.00 4.33 4.01
N PRO A 384 3.84 4.90 4.91
CA PRO A 384 3.39 5.63 6.08
C PRO A 384 2.62 6.90 5.76
#